data_AF-A0A1W9I7Q2-F1
#
_entry.id   AF-A0A1W9I7Q2-F1
#
_cell.length_a   1.000
_cell.length_b   1.000
_cell.length_c   1.000
_cell.angle_alpha   90.00
_cell.angle_beta   90.00
_cell.angle_gamma   90.00
#
_symmetry.space_group_name_H-M   'P 1'
#
loop_
_entity.id
_entity.type
_entity.pdbx_description
1 polymer ?
#
loop_
_entity_poly.entity_id
_entity_poly.type
_entity_poly.pdbx_seq_one_letter_code
_entity_poly.pdbx_strand_id
1 'polypeptide(L)'
;MRRLLVTGAAAILVALPASAQDVPGIEICTVEKTMERRTSCLQSNVDFLKKSLDKAQLDNRTRDDAAARQIEALRLALVSLQKTIADLQAEVEKLKKPASPAPTTGTTPAAPASPAPAK
;
A
#
# COMPACT_ATOMS: atom_id res chain seq x y z
N MET A 1 -23.16 5.53 -28.71
CA MET A 1 -21.70 5.76 -28.68
C MET A 1 -20.92 5.04 -27.56
N ARG A 2 -21.48 4.11 -26.77
CA ARG A 2 -20.80 3.52 -25.60
C ARG A 2 -20.28 2.08 -25.79
N ARG A 3 -20.02 1.67 -27.03
CA ARG A 3 -19.52 0.33 -27.37
C ARG A 3 -18.25 0.31 -28.22
N LEU A 4 -17.62 1.46 -28.46
CA LEU A 4 -16.38 1.56 -29.26
C LEU A 4 -15.08 1.71 -28.44
N LEU A 5 -15.14 1.69 -27.10
CA LEU A 5 -13.94 1.84 -26.25
C LEU A 5 -13.44 0.53 -25.64
N VAL A 6 -13.88 -0.63 -26.14
CA VAL A 6 -13.44 -1.95 -25.62
C VAL A 6 -12.53 -2.69 -26.59
N THR A 7 -12.38 -2.22 -27.82
CA THR A 7 -11.60 -2.89 -28.89
C THR A 7 -10.30 -2.13 -29.24
N GLY A 8 -9.55 -1.68 -28.23
CA GLY A 8 -8.29 -0.94 -28.44
C GLY A 8 -7.12 -1.36 -27.55
N ALA A 9 -7.27 -2.42 -26.75
CA ALA A 9 -6.22 -2.90 -25.83
C ALA A 9 -5.65 -4.26 -26.27
N ALA A 10 -5.72 -4.60 -27.56
CA ALA A 10 -5.15 -5.83 -28.09
C ALA A 10 -3.72 -5.58 -28.59
N ALA A 11 -2.77 -6.10 -27.82
CA ALA A 11 -1.44 -6.53 -28.22
C ALA A 11 -0.41 -5.46 -28.61
N ILE A 12 0.13 -4.76 -27.60
CA ILE A 12 1.56 -4.42 -27.64
C ILE A 12 2.30 -5.62 -27.04
N LEU A 13 2.62 -6.62 -27.87
CA LEU A 13 3.66 -7.59 -27.51
C LEU A 13 4.99 -6.85 -27.61
N VAL A 14 5.44 -6.25 -26.52
CA VAL A 14 6.83 -5.81 -26.39
C VAL A 14 7.66 -7.09 -26.45
N ALA A 15 8.38 -7.32 -27.54
CA ALA A 15 9.46 -8.30 -27.57
C ALA A 15 10.58 -7.74 -26.69
N LEU A 16 10.51 -7.99 -25.38
CA LEU A 16 11.63 -7.71 -24.51
C LEU A 16 12.81 -8.56 -25.00
N PRO A 17 14.04 -8.01 -25.06
CA PRO A 17 15.20 -8.83 -25.31
C PRO A 17 15.22 -9.93 -24.25
N ALA A 18 15.19 -11.19 -24.69
CA ALA A 18 15.47 -12.32 -23.82
C ALA A 18 16.95 -12.22 -23.46
N SER A 19 17.28 -11.40 -22.46
CA SER A 19 18.56 -11.53 -21.77
C SER A 19 18.56 -12.95 -21.22
N ALA A 20 19.41 -13.80 -21.78
CA ALA A 20 19.67 -15.09 -21.17
C ALA A 20 20.02 -14.81 -19.70
N GLN A 21 19.26 -15.39 -18.78
CA GLN A 21 19.60 -15.31 -17.37
C GLN A 21 20.85 -16.16 -17.20
N ASP A 22 21.97 -15.49 -17.00
CA ASP A 22 23.24 -16.19 -16.86
C ASP A 22 23.16 -17.10 -15.63
N VAL A 23 23.56 -18.35 -15.82
CA VAL A 23 23.53 -19.34 -14.75
C VAL A 23 24.91 -19.28 -14.09
N PRO A 24 25.05 -18.68 -12.89
CA PRO A 24 26.35 -18.35 -12.35
C PRO A 24 27.22 -19.59 -12.22
N GLY A 25 28.41 -19.62 -12.84
CA GLY A 25 29.34 -20.75 -12.76
C GLY A 25 29.05 -21.89 -13.74
N ILE A 26 28.05 -21.77 -14.62
CA ILE A 26 27.79 -22.78 -15.66
C ILE A 26 28.92 -22.82 -16.68
N GLU A 27 29.56 -21.68 -16.94
CA GLU A 27 30.75 -21.53 -17.77
C GLU A 27 31.91 -22.35 -17.22
N ILE A 28 32.03 -22.49 -15.89
CA ILE A 28 33.06 -23.31 -15.25
C ILE A 28 32.70 -24.80 -15.34
N CYS A 29 31.43 -25.16 -15.10
CA CYS A 29 31.01 -26.56 -15.18
C CYS A 29 31.02 -27.13 -16.60
N THR A 30 30.88 -26.28 -17.63
CA THR A 30 30.85 -26.72 -19.05
C THR A 30 32.22 -26.87 -19.68
N VAL A 31 33.26 -26.20 -19.15
CA VAL A 31 34.65 -26.40 -19.62
C VAL A 31 35.29 -27.68 -19.09
N GLU A 32 34.72 -28.28 -18.04
CA GLU A 32 35.21 -29.52 -17.43
C GLU A 32 35.08 -30.72 -18.41
N LYS A 33 36.18 -31.45 -18.56
CA LYS A 33 36.32 -32.54 -19.54
C LYS A 33 36.07 -33.90 -18.95
N THR A 34 36.27 -34.06 -17.64
CA THR A 34 36.03 -35.32 -16.94
C THR A 34 34.56 -35.41 -16.51
N MET A 35 33.91 -36.54 -16.83
CA MET A 35 32.47 -36.69 -16.60
C MET A 35 32.11 -36.67 -15.10
N GLU A 36 32.93 -37.27 -14.21
CA GLU A 36 32.74 -37.14 -12.76
C GLU A 36 32.76 -35.69 -12.26
N ARG A 37 33.79 -34.89 -12.62
CA ARG A 37 33.85 -33.49 -12.16
C ARG A 37 32.77 -32.63 -12.78
N ARG A 38 32.41 -32.86 -14.04
CA ARG A 38 31.34 -32.11 -14.68
C ARG A 38 30.01 -32.34 -13.96
N THR A 39 29.73 -33.59 -13.60
CA THR A 39 28.52 -33.95 -12.87
C THR A 39 28.50 -33.33 -11.47
N SER A 40 29.60 -33.40 -10.72
CA SER A 40 29.67 -32.82 -9.38
C SER A 40 29.60 -31.28 -9.38
N CYS A 41 30.23 -30.62 -10.36
CA CYS A 41 30.11 -29.17 -10.56
C CYS A 41 28.66 -28.77 -10.83
N LEU A 42 28.01 -29.42 -11.80
CA LEU A 42 26.60 -29.17 -12.15
C LEU A 42 25.67 -29.42 -10.97
N GLN A 43 25.91 -30.45 -10.17
CA GLN A 43 25.13 -30.72 -8.96
C GLN A 43 25.23 -29.57 -7.96
N SER A 44 26.45 -29.13 -7.63
CA SER A 44 26.64 -27.98 -6.73
C SER A 44 26.03 -26.68 -7.26
N ASN A 45 26.03 -26.50 -8.58
CA ASN A 45 25.40 -25.37 -9.25
C ASN A 45 23.87 -25.39 -9.08
N VAL A 46 23.24 -26.54 -9.31
CA VAL A 46 21.80 -26.74 -9.10
C VAL A 46 21.42 -26.50 -7.64
N ASP A 47 22.21 -26.99 -6.68
CA ASP A 47 21.97 -26.75 -5.26
C ASP A 47 22.05 -25.26 -4.90
N PHE A 48 23.01 -24.54 -5.47
CA PHE A 48 23.13 -23.09 -5.31
C PHE A 48 21.93 -22.34 -5.90
N LEU A 49 21.52 -22.68 -7.13
CA LEU A 49 20.37 -22.09 -7.79
C LEU A 49 19.08 -22.34 -7.01
N LYS A 50 18.88 -23.57 -6.54
CA LYS A 50 17.72 -23.94 -5.73
C LYS A 50 17.65 -23.11 -4.45
N LYS A 51 18.75 -22.99 -3.71
CA LYS A 51 18.83 -22.14 -2.51
C LYS A 51 18.54 -20.68 -2.83
N SER A 52 19.06 -20.18 -3.95
CA SER A 52 18.84 -18.79 -4.39
C SER A 52 17.38 -18.54 -4.76
N LEU A 53 16.74 -19.47 -5.46
CA LEU A 53 15.33 -19.41 -5.81
C LEU A 53 14.44 -19.48 -4.56
N ASP A 54 14.71 -20.39 -3.64
CA ASP A 54 13.96 -20.53 -2.39
C ASP A 54 14.05 -19.23 -1.56
N LYS A 55 15.23 -18.60 -1.51
CA LYS A 55 15.43 -17.29 -0.89
C LYS A 55 14.61 -16.19 -1.58
N ALA A 56 14.69 -16.09 -2.91
CA ALA A 56 13.92 -15.10 -3.67
C ALA A 56 12.40 -15.27 -3.46
N GLN A 57 11.92 -16.51 -3.38
CA GLN A 57 10.52 -16.80 -3.08
C GLN A 57 10.11 -16.33 -1.68
N LEU A 58 10.95 -16.55 -0.67
CA LEU A 58 10.69 -16.08 0.70
C LEU A 58 10.71 -14.56 0.79
N ASP A 59 11.68 -13.91 0.14
CA ASP A 59 11.78 -12.46 0.10
C ASP A 59 10.54 -11.84 -0.55
N ASN A 60 10.05 -12.42 -1.65
CA ASN A 60 8.82 -11.97 -2.32
C ASN A 60 7.58 -12.16 -1.44
N ARG A 61 7.39 -13.34 -0.83
CA ARG A 61 6.27 -13.56 0.11
C ARG A 61 6.28 -12.56 1.26
N THR A 62 7.45 -12.27 1.82
CA THR A 62 7.61 -11.29 2.90
C THR A 62 7.21 -9.89 2.44
N ARG A 63 7.56 -9.51 1.21
CA ARG A 63 7.15 -8.22 0.61
C ARG A 63 5.65 -8.16 0.38
N ASP A 64 5.04 -9.24 -0.11
CA ASP A 64 3.61 -9.33 -0.34
C ASP A 64 2.83 -9.21 0.97
N ASP A 65 3.26 -9.91 2.03
CA ASP A 65 2.66 -9.82 3.35
C ASP A 65 2.78 -8.41 3.95
N ALA A 66 3.93 -7.76 3.77
CA ALA A 66 4.12 -6.38 4.21
C ALA A 66 3.21 -5.40 3.44
N ALA A 67 3.08 -5.57 2.12
CA ALA A 67 2.18 -4.77 1.30
C ALA A 67 0.71 -4.98 1.68
N ALA A 68 0.30 -6.22 1.96
CA ALA A 68 -1.05 -6.53 2.42
C ALA A 68 -1.38 -5.80 3.74
N ARG A 69 -0.44 -5.77 4.70
CA ARG A 69 -0.61 -5.00 5.95
C ARG A 69 -0.72 -3.50 5.72
N GLN A 70 0.06 -2.95 4.78
CA GLN A 70 -0.04 -1.53 4.41
C GLN A 70 -1.41 -1.22 3.79
N ILE A 71 -1.93 -2.11 2.95
CA ILE A 71 -3.27 -1.96 2.36
C ILE A 71 -4.34 -1.92 3.46
N GLU A 72 -4.28 -2.82 4.45
CA GLU A 72 -5.25 -2.80 5.56
C GLU A 72 -5.14 -1.52 6.41
N ALA A 73 -3.94 -1.06 6.73
CA ALA A 73 -3.74 0.20 7.43
C ALA A 73 -4.31 1.40 6.65
N LEU A 74 -4.08 1.45 5.35
CA LEU A 74 -4.63 2.50 4.47
C LEU A 74 -6.16 2.42 4.37
N ARG A 75 -6.75 1.22 4.31
CA ARG A 75 -8.21 1.04 4.33
C ARG A 75 -8.83 1.59 5.60
N LEU A 76 -8.24 1.32 6.77
CA LEU A 76 -8.71 1.87 8.03
C LEU A 76 -8.61 3.40 8.07
N ALA A 77 -7.52 3.96 7.56
CA ALA A 77 -7.34 5.41 7.44
C ALA A 77 -8.37 6.04 6.49
N LEU A 78 -8.71 5.38 5.38
CA LEU A 78 -9.75 5.85 4.46
C LEU A 78 -11.13 5.87 5.14
N VAL A 79 -11.47 4.83 5.90
CA VAL A 79 -12.74 4.77 6.64
C VAL A 79 -12.81 5.87 7.71
N SER A 80 -11.72 6.10 8.46
CA SER A 80 -11.70 7.17 9.47
C SER A 80 -11.82 8.56 8.82
N LEU A 81 -11.14 8.80 7.71
CA LEU A 81 -11.22 10.06 6.99
C LEU A 81 -12.61 10.29 6.39
N GLN A 82 -13.25 9.23 5.86
CA GLN A 82 -14.61 9.30 5.35
C GLN A 82 -15.62 9.65 6.44
N LYS A 83 -15.43 9.16 7.67
CA LYS A 83 -16.24 9.54 8.83
C LYS A 83 -16.09 11.02 9.18
N THR A 84 -14.84 11.52 9.23
CA THR A 84 -14.57 12.94 9.46
C THR A 84 -15.23 13.82 8.41
N ILE A 85 -15.16 13.44 7.12
CA ILE A 85 -15.85 14.19 6.05
C ILE A 85 -17.36 14.23 6.28
N ALA A 86 -17.97 13.10 6.65
CA ALA A 86 -19.41 13.04 6.94
C ALA A 86 -19.79 13.94 8.12
N ASP A 87 -18.99 13.94 9.19
CA ASP A 87 -19.21 14.78 10.38
C ASP A 87 -19.10 16.27 10.03
N LEU A 88 -18.06 16.69 9.30
CA LEU A 88 -17.91 18.09 8.85
C LEU A 88 -19.03 18.50 7.90
N GLN A 89 -19.46 17.64 6.97
CA GLN A 89 -20.60 17.94 6.09
C GLN A 89 -21.87 18.18 6.91
N ALA A 90 -22.11 17.39 7.95
CA ALA A 90 -23.26 17.58 8.83
C ALA A 90 -23.18 18.91 9.60
N GLU A 91 -21.99 19.34 10.04
CA GLU A 91 -21.78 20.65 10.67
C GLU A 91 -22.02 21.81 9.70
N VAL A 92 -21.50 21.72 8.47
CA VAL A 92 -21.72 22.72 7.42
C VAL A 92 -23.21 22.88 7.10
N GLU A 93 -23.96 21.78 7.00
CA GLU A 93 -25.40 21.83 6.75
C GLU A 93 -26.19 22.46 7.92
N LYS A 94 -25.75 22.26 9.17
CA LYS A 94 -26.32 22.96 10.34
C LYS A 94 -26.07 24.47 10.27
N LEU A 95 -24.89 24.89 9.83
CA LEU A 95 -24.50 26.29 9.71
C LEU A 95 -25.18 27.01 8.52
N LYS A 96 -25.49 26.29 7.44
CA LYS A 96 -26.24 26.84 6.30
C LYS A 96 -27.72 27.07 6.59
N LYS A 97 -28.28 26.43 7.63
CA LYS A 97 -29.66 26.69 8.03
C LYS A 97 -29.69 28.06 8.74
N PRO A 98 -30.37 29.09 8.20
CA PRO A 98 -30.38 30.40 8.82
C PRO A 98 -30.92 30.27 10.24
N ALA A 99 -30.21 30.87 11.20
CA ALA A 99 -30.68 30.99 12.56
C ALA A 99 -32.08 31.63 12.53
N SER A 100 -33.10 30.85 12.85
CA SER A 100 -34.42 31.39 13.16
C SER A 100 -34.24 32.33 14.36
N PRO A 101 -34.78 33.55 14.32
CA PRO A 101 -34.51 34.55 15.34
C PRO A 101 -34.97 34.03 16.70
N ALA A 102 -34.05 34.06 17.68
CA ALA A 102 -34.39 33.77 19.07
C ALA A 102 -35.44 34.78 19.56
N PRO A 103 -36.47 34.37 20.31
CA PRO A 103 -37.39 35.32 20.92
C PRO A 103 -36.64 36.13 21.97
N THR A 104 -36.71 37.44 21.82
CA THR A 104 -36.26 38.43 22.80
C THR A 104 -37.12 38.35 24.06
N THR A 105 -36.54 37.85 25.14
CA THR A 105 -36.90 38.20 26.53
C THR A 105 -35.59 38.16 27.29
N GLY A 106 -34.86 39.26 27.48
CA GLY A 106 -35.31 40.39 28.27
C GLY A 106 -35.32 39.97 29.73
N THR A 107 -34.17 40.05 30.42
CA THR A 107 -33.99 40.48 31.83
C THR A 107 -32.52 40.33 32.20
N THR A 108 -31.82 41.46 32.32
CA THR A 108 -30.60 41.60 33.12
C THR A 108 -30.99 41.63 34.60
N PRO A 109 -30.24 40.95 35.48
CA PRO A 109 -29.60 41.66 36.59
C PRO A 109 -28.13 41.24 36.70
N ALA A 110 -27.19 42.16 36.52
CA ALA A 110 -26.53 42.89 37.62
C ALA A 110 -25.71 41.96 38.53
N ALA A 111 -24.38 41.99 38.33
CA ALA A 111 -23.39 41.45 39.24
C ALA A 111 -23.48 42.12 40.63
N PRO A 112 -23.01 41.43 41.68
CA PRO A 112 -21.83 42.00 42.33
C PRO A 112 -20.73 40.97 42.67
N ALA A 113 -19.50 41.41 42.40
CA ALA A 113 -18.26 41.25 43.16
C ALA A 113 -17.90 39.91 43.82
N SER A 114 -16.74 39.38 43.39
CA SER A 114 -15.87 38.48 44.15
C SER A 114 -15.56 39.01 45.57
N PRO A 115 -15.07 38.13 46.45
CA PRO A 115 -13.69 38.31 46.88
C PRO A 115 -12.83 37.05 46.69
N ALA A 116 -11.54 37.31 46.48
CA ALA A 116 -10.48 36.33 46.27
C ALA A 116 -9.92 35.78 47.62
N PRO A 117 -8.78 35.05 47.64
CA PRO A 117 -8.68 33.68 48.14
C PRO A 117 -8.00 33.56 49.53
N ALA A 118 -8.03 32.38 50.16
CA ALA A 118 -7.14 32.11 51.31
C ALA A 118 -6.78 30.63 51.47
N LYS A 119 -5.47 30.38 51.31
CA LYS A 119 -4.61 29.26 51.76
C LYS A 119 -4.82 27.86 51.20
#